data_AF-A0A7I7QNL4-F1
#
_entry.id   AF-A0A7I7QNL4-F1
#
_cell.length_a   1.000
_cell.length_b   1.000
_cell.length_c   1.000
_cell.angle_alpha   90.00
_cell.angle_beta   90.00
_cell.angle_gamma   90.00
#
_symmetry.space_group_name_H-M   'P 1'
#
loop_
_entity.id
_entity.type
_entity.pdbx_description
1 polymer ?
#
loop_
_entity_poly.entity_id
_entity_poly.type
_entity_poly.pdbx_seq_one_letter_code
_entity_poly.pdbx_strand_id
1 'polypeptide(L)'
;MINSPGIYPQRMEVEEETRYNLTAMALLAALEVAAVGCLIVAWLDPTDAPDNTSSLWRTTVVVVASVLLTALGVGSGRLWRKHRDSRMRFLVLTTPAVLVLAVSGVMALDREPEVASAARWAWWCACLALAVLALAAWVANVLPDERPPEQRPRELPQRRIAAGVAVAVLGVVAVGVVATNGGPITGDGIDIQTAAAIDAPPTPPINGQIAYRVDFERGDADKLVPSGAGFARWVAGGDYTKGDLLEGFDGATGERRWSFREDSLNFLGVGATGVGRDSVVVVQSFDELLGLDATTGELLWRSEEGRLFDRDNPNRAVSPHVVMTTQRVPEPPGPTAAGYGTKWEALSPRTGEVMWSRTFRYQCWASAKAAADALLVHSCEDPPEVVAQVLDPATGQRRGVVTLSDLGVDPADLGRREGNVSIDEVKGGTALITVFRYQPGRRETKLVVDIATGKIVARPPENHGARYLGVDTLLTWPYGDRDDLDPLSTLTVGTNRMQSLSSWWDGGGDGKTFDLFARSGTDWLTFVPADQAAVRAMEDRGHTDVPRLRIIDSSGASRTVSDVCPDMRGVPGLVEVPGAVVAQCEGQWVGLR
;
A
#
# COMPACT_ATOMS: atom_id res chain seq x y z
N MET A 1 -22.93 -82.61 47.93
CA MET A 1 -23.52 -82.40 46.59
C MET A 1 -23.69 -80.90 46.37
N ILE A 2 -23.07 -80.41 45.30
CA ILE A 2 -23.30 -79.14 44.57
C ILE A 2 -22.84 -77.82 45.24
N ASN A 3 -21.57 -77.51 44.94
CA ASN A 3 -20.92 -76.24 44.58
C ASN A 3 -21.30 -74.90 45.24
N SER A 4 -20.33 -74.34 45.95
CA SER A 4 -20.12 -72.89 46.10
C SER A 4 -19.06 -72.40 45.10
N PRO A 5 -19.31 -71.24 44.47
CA PRO A 5 -18.31 -70.19 44.31
C PRO A 5 -18.86 -68.88 44.91
N GLY A 6 -18.11 -68.06 45.64
CA GLY A 6 -16.70 -67.72 45.45
C GLY A 6 -16.62 -66.30 44.89
N ILE A 7 -16.71 -65.33 45.79
CA ILE A 7 -16.68 -63.88 45.60
C ILE A 7 -15.35 -63.45 44.95
N TYR A 8 -15.36 -62.78 43.80
CA TYR A 8 -14.41 -61.73 43.33
C TYR A 8 -14.89 -61.25 41.94
N PRO A 9 -15.46 -60.03 41.81
CA PRO A 9 -14.70 -58.92 41.20
C PRO A 9 -15.20 -57.54 41.70
N GLN A 10 -14.58 -56.95 42.72
CA GLN A 10 -14.77 -55.51 43.01
C GLN A 10 -13.47 -54.79 43.38
N ARG A 11 -12.37 -55.54 43.58
CA ARG A 11 -11.08 -54.97 43.98
C ARG A 11 -10.18 -54.57 42.81
N MET A 12 -10.31 -55.20 41.65
CA MET A 12 -9.49 -54.90 40.47
C MET A 12 -9.94 -53.63 39.73
N GLU A 13 -11.24 -53.38 39.55
CA GLU A 13 -11.72 -52.18 38.84
C GLU A 13 -11.41 -50.87 39.58
N VAL A 14 -11.49 -50.85 40.91
CA VAL A 14 -11.12 -49.68 41.72
C VAL A 14 -9.60 -49.44 41.68
N GLU A 15 -8.78 -50.49 41.59
CA GLU A 15 -7.33 -50.34 41.42
C GLU A 15 -6.96 -49.79 40.04
N GLU A 16 -7.69 -50.17 38.99
CA GLU A 16 -7.48 -49.68 37.62
C GLU A 16 -7.87 -48.21 37.49
N GLU A 17 -9.06 -47.82 37.96
CA GLU A 17 -9.55 -46.43 37.91
C GLU A 17 -8.66 -45.47 38.74
N THR A 18 -8.10 -45.95 39.85
CA THR A 18 -7.15 -45.17 40.66
C THR A 18 -5.80 -45.02 39.94
N ARG A 19 -5.34 -46.06 39.22
CA ARG A 19 -4.10 -46.01 38.41
C ARG A 19 -4.22 -45.07 37.22
N TYR A 20 -5.34 -45.06 36.50
CA TYR A 20 -5.57 -44.15 35.35
C TYR A 20 -5.59 -42.67 35.75
N ASN A 21 -6.21 -42.34 36.89
CA ASN A 21 -6.22 -40.96 37.40
C ASN A 21 -4.84 -40.52 37.89
N LEU A 22 -4.06 -41.42 38.51
CA LEU A 22 -2.69 -41.15 38.93
C LEU A 22 -1.73 -40.95 37.75
N THR A 23 -1.86 -41.75 36.69
CA THR A 23 -1.01 -41.61 35.49
C THR A 23 -1.34 -40.34 34.70
N ALA A 24 -2.63 -40.00 34.53
CA ALA A 24 -3.04 -38.75 33.86
C ALA A 24 -2.56 -37.50 34.62
N MET A 25 -2.67 -37.51 35.96
CA MET A 25 -2.18 -36.43 36.80
C MET A 25 -0.65 -36.30 36.81
N ALA A 26 0.07 -37.43 36.77
CA ALA A 26 1.53 -37.43 36.66
C ALA A 26 1.99 -36.92 35.29
N LEU A 27 1.31 -37.32 34.21
CA LEU A 27 1.59 -36.85 32.84
C LEU A 27 1.35 -35.35 32.71
N LEU A 28 0.23 -34.86 33.24
CA LEU A 28 -0.11 -33.44 33.23
C LEU A 28 0.90 -32.60 34.04
N ALA A 29 1.33 -33.08 35.20
CA ALA A 29 2.39 -32.41 35.97
C ALA A 29 3.73 -32.39 35.22
N ALA A 30 4.09 -33.49 34.53
CA ALA A 30 5.31 -33.56 33.75
C ALA A 30 5.30 -32.60 32.54
N LEU A 31 4.17 -32.48 31.85
CA LEU A 31 4.00 -31.57 30.72
C LEU A 31 4.08 -30.09 31.12
N GLU A 32 3.50 -29.71 32.26
CA GLU A 32 3.59 -28.34 32.79
C GLU A 32 5.03 -27.98 33.20
N VAL A 33 5.73 -28.91 33.87
CA VAL A 33 7.14 -28.72 34.24
C VAL A 33 8.02 -28.59 32.98
N ALA A 34 7.77 -29.40 31.95
CA ALA A 34 8.46 -29.29 30.68
C ALA A 34 8.17 -27.95 29.97
N ALA A 35 6.91 -27.50 29.96
CA ALA A 35 6.51 -26.23 29.36
C ALA A 35 7.21 -25.03 30.01
N VAL A 36 7.21 -24.98 31.34
CA VAL A 36 7.90 -23.92 32.10
C VAL A 36 9.41 -23.99 31.91
N GLY A 37 9.99 -25.19 31.92
CA GLY A 37 11.43 -25.38 31.70
C GLY A 37 11.89 -24.89 30.32
N CYS A 38 11.17 -25.27 29.26
CA CYS A 38 11.45 -24.83 27.89
C CYS A 38 11.26 -23.33 27.71
N LEU A 39 10.26 -22.73 28.36
CA LEU A 39 10.05 -21.28 28.33
C LEU A 39 11.21 -20.51 29.00
N ILE A 40 11.70 -20.99 30.14
CA ILE A 40 12.85 -20.39 30.83
C ILE A 40 14.10 -20.47 29.96
N VAL A 41 14.34 -21.61 29.29
CA VAL A 41 15.47 -21.74 28.36
C VAL A 41 15.33 -20.77 27.19
N ALA A 42 14.14 -20.64 26.61
CA ALA A 42 13.89 -19.73 25.48
C ALA A 42 14.11 -18.25 25.85
N TRP A 43 13.83 -17.84 27.10
CA TRP A 43 14.12 -16.49 27.58
C TRP A 43 15.59 -16.24 27.92
N LEU A 44 16.37 -17.30 28.14
CA LEU A 44 17.78 -17.21 28.54
C LEU A 44 18.75 -17.40 27.36
N ASP A 45 18.27 -17.78 26.17
CA ASP A 45 19.11 -17.99 24.99
C ASP A 45 19.42 -16.66 24.28
N PRO A 46 20.70 -16.22 24.23
CA PRO A 46 21.07 -14.93 23.66
C PRO A 46 20.98 -14.86 22.13
N THR A 47 20.76 -15.97 21.41
CA THR A 47 20.59 -15.96 19.95
C THR A 47 19.19 -15.56 19.48
N ASP A 48 18.20 -15.47 20.38
CA ASP A 48 16.78 -15.25 20.05
C ASP A 48 16.23 -13.86 20.44
N ALA A 49 17.07 -12.93 20.90
CA ALA A 49 16.61 -11.81 21.74
C ALA A 49 16.12 -10.51 21.06
N PRO A 50 16.50 -10.08 19.84
CA PRO A 50 15.94 -8.83 19.32
C PRO A 50 14.57 -8.99 18.64
N ASP A 51 14.41 -9.93 17.71
CA ASP A 51 13.23 -9.98 16.82
C ASP A 51 12.09 -10.92 17.30
N ASN A 52 12.36 -11.84 18.22
CA ASN A 52 11.38 -12.83 18.71
C ASN A 52 10.74 -12.48 20.07
N THR A 53 10.92 -11.25 20.56
CA THR A 53 10.36 -10.82 21.86
C THR A 53 8.83 -10.92 21.90
N SER A 54 8.14 -10.65 20.78
CA SER A 54 6.68 -10.76 20.73
C SER A 54 6.19 -12.20 20.83
N SER A 55 6.86 -13.16 20.17
CA SER A 55 6.51 -14.58 20.18
C SER A 55 6.83 -15.24 21.53
N LEU A 56 7.91 -14.82 22.19
CA LEU A 56 8.25 -15.24 23.56
C LEU A 56 7.21 -14.77 24.59
N TRP A 57 6.72 -13.54 24.48
CA TRP A 57 5.65 -13.04 25.34
C TRP A 57 4.32 -13.79 25.11
N ARG A 58 3.96 -14.09 23.87
CA ARG A 58 2.78 -14.91 23.54
C ARG A 58 2.88 -16.30 24.17
N THR A 59 4.04 -16.96 24.02
CA THR A 59 4.31 -18.27 24.62
C THR A 59 4.21 -18.20 26.16
N THR A 60 4.72 -17.13 26.76
CA THR A 60 4.65 -16.90 28.21
C THR A 60 3.20 -16.84 28.70
N VAL A 61 2.33 -16.10 28.00
CA VAL A 61 0.90 -15.98 28.36
C VAL A 61 0.20 -17.34 28.29
N VAL A 62 0.47 -18.15 27.26
CA VAL A 62 -0.14 -19.47 27.08
C VAL A 62 0.29 -20.45 28.18
N VAL A 63 1.59 -20.51 28.49
CA VAL A 63 2.11 -21.38 29.56
C VAL A 63 1.53 -20.97 30.92
N VAL A 64 1.47 -19.67 31.24
CA VAL A 64 0.88 -19.17 32.49
C VAL A 64 -0.62 -19.49 32.57
N ALA A 65 -1.36 -19.31 31.48
CA ALA A 65 -2.78 -19.65 31.41
C ALA A 65 -3.01 -21.16 31.62
N SER A 66 -2.17 -22.02 31.03
CA SER A 66 -2.21 -23.47 31.23
C SER A 66 -2.04 -23.84 32.70
N VAL A 67 -0.97 -23.34 33.33
CA VAL A 67 -0.67 -23.59 34.75
C VAL A 67 -1.83 -23.14 35.65
N LEU A 68 -2.42 -21.96 35.38
CA LEU A 68 -3.54 -21.44 36.15
C LEU A 68 -4.81 -22.28 36.00
N LEU A 69 -5.15 -22.69 34.77
CA LEU A 69 -6.31 -23.55 34.50
C LEU A 69 -6.15 -24.93 35.13
N THR A 70 -4.95 -25.50 35.04
CA THR A 70 -4.58 -26.75 35.68
C THR A 70 -4.71 -26.64 37.21
N ALA A 71 -4.15 -25.59 37.82
CA ALA A 71 -4.23 -25.36 39.26
C ALA A 71 -5.68 -25.14 39.73
N LEU A 72 -6.50 -24.42 38.95
CA LEU A 72 -7.92 -24.23 39.22
C LEU A 72 -8.70 -25.54 39.12
N GLY A 73 -8.44 -26.37 38.10
CA GLY A 73 -9.07 -27.68 37.94
C GLY A 73 -8.75 -28.63 39.10
N VAL A 74 -7.48 -28.73 39.49
CA VAL A 74 -7.03 -29.60 40.59
C VAL A 74 -7.46 -29.05 41.96
N GLY A 75 -7.37 -27.74 42.14
CA GLY A 75 -7.70 -27.03 43.38
C GLY A 75 -9.19 -27.02 43.69
N SER A 76 -10.04 -26.72 42.69
CA SER A 76 -11.49 -26.85 42.80
C SER A 76 -11.90 -28.30 43.08
N GLY A 77 -11.20 -29.27 42.47
CA GLY A 77 -11.25 -30.68 42.84
C GLY A 77 -11.08 -30.87 44.35
N ARG A 78 -10.00 -30.39 44.97
CA ARG A 78 -9.76 -30.62 46.41
C ARG A 78 -10.78 -29.94 47.33
N LEU A 79 -11.22 -28.74 47.01
CA LEU A 79 -12.20 -27.96 47.80
C LEU A 79 -13.63 -28.54 47.72
N TRP A 80 -13.99 -29.20 46.61
CA TRP A 80 -15.36 -29.65 46.34
C TRP A 80 -15.58 -31.14 46.61
N ARG A 81 -14.78 -31.75 47.49
CA ARG A 81 -14.97 -33.14 47.96
C ARG A 81 -16.33 -33.39 48.65
N LYS A 82 -17.07 -32.34 49.02
CA LYS A 82 -18.31 -32.44 49.80
C LYS A 82 -19.61 -32.45 48.97
N HIS A 83 -19.59 -32.04 47.70
CA HIS A 83 -20.81 -31.96 46.86
C HIS A 83 -20.57 -32.53 45.45
N ARG A 84 -20.95 -33.80 45.26
CA ARG A 84 -20.65 -34.64 44.08
C ARG A 84 -21.27 -34.11 42.77
N ASP A 85 -22.51 -33.60 42.82
CA ASP A 85 -23.24 -33.07 41.66
C ASP A 85 -22.64 -31.77 41.10
N SER A 86 -22.02 -30.96 41.96
CA SER A 86 -21.48 -29.66 41.57
C SER A 86 -20.10 -29.80 40.90
N ARG A 87 -19.36 -30.87 41.25
CA ARG A 87 -18.09 -31.28 40.60
C ARG A 87 -18.30 -31.75 39.16
N MET A 88 -19.30 -32.62 38.93
CA MET A 88 -19.61 -33.13 37.59
C MET A 88 -20.08 -32.03 36.63
N ARG A 89 -20.93 -31.11 37.09
CA ARG A 89 -21.43 -30.01 36.24
C ARG A 89 -20.37 -28.97 35.89
N PHE A 90 -19.43 -28.70 36.80
CA PHE A 90 -18.31 -27.80 36.52
C PHE A 90 -17.39 -28.40 35.44
N LEU A 91 -16.98 -29.66 35.61
CA LEU A 91 -16.12 -30.36 34.65
C LEU A 91 -16.77 -30.47 33.26
N VAL A 92 -18.08 -30.77 33.18
CA VAL A 92 -18.81 -30.84 31.89
C VAL A 92 -18.85 -29.50 31.15
N LEU A 93 -18.91 -28.37 31.85
CA LEU A 93 -18.96 -27.04 31.23
C LEU A 93 -17.56 -26.51 30.87
N THR A 94 -16.52 -26.87 31.61
CA THR A 94 -15.16 -26.39 31.36
C THR A 94 -14.39 -27.24 30.36
N THR A 95 -14.72 -28.53 30.22
CA THR A 95 -14.01 -29.47 29.31
C THR A 95 -14.04 -29.04 27.83
N PRO A 96 -15.18 -28.62 27.25
CA PRO A 96 -15.21 -28.17 25.85
C PRO A 96 -14.42 -26.89 25.64
N ALA A 97 -14.48 -25.95 26.58
CA ALA A 97 -13.76 -24.68 26.50
C ALA A 97 -12.24 -24.89 26.58
N VAL A 98 -11.78 -25.78 27.45
CA VAL A 98 -10.35 -26.13 27.59
C VAL A 98 -9.86 -26.90 26.35
N LEU A 99 -10.67 -27.78 25.79
CA LEU A 99 -10.34 -28.52 24.56
C LEU A 99 -10.26 -27.60 23.34
N VAL A 100 -11.22 -26.67 23.20
CA VAL A 100 -11.20 -25.66 22.13
C VAL A 100 -9.96 -24.78 22.28
N LEU A 101 -9.63 -24.30 23.49
CA LEU A 101 -8.41 -23.52 23.73
C LEU A 101 -7.13 -24.31 23.38
N ALA A 102 -7.06 -25.61 23.70
CA ALA A 102 -5.93 -26.46 23.35
C ALA A 102 -5.79 -26.64 21.83
N VAL A 103 -6.89 -26.92 21.12
CA VAL A 103 -6.88 -27.09 19.66
C VAL A 103 -6.57 -25.77 18.94
N SER A 104 -7.16 -24.66 19.38
CA SER A 104 -6.86 -23.32 18.86
C SER A 104 -5.41 -22.93 19.10
N GLY A 105 -4.86 -23.25 20.27
CA GLY A 105 -3.45 -23.01 20.61
C GLY A 105 -2.49 -23.82 19.75
N VAL A 106 -2.82 -25.07 19.41
CA VAL A 106 -2.03 -25.91 18.49
C VAL A 106 -2.12 -25.41 17.05
N MET A 107 -3.30 -25.02 16.58
CA MET A 107 -3.50 -24.46 15.24
C MET A 107 -2.80 -23.12 15.04
N ALA A 108 -2.70 -22.29 16.09
CA ALA A 108 -1.94 -21.05 16.06
C ALA A 108 -0.43 -21.31 15.88
N LEU A 109 0.09 -22.40 16.45
CA LEU A 109 1.52 -22.73 16.40
C LEU A 109 1.98 -23.26 15.03
N ASP A 110 1.10 -23.92 14.28
CA ASP A 110 1.41 -24.44 12.94
C ASP A 110 1.51 -23.31 11.88
N ARG A 111 1.03 -22.11 12.23
CA ARG A 111 1.02 -20.92 11.38
C ARG A 111 2.18 -19.96 11.64
N GLU A 112 3.00 -20.18 12.67
CA GLU A 112 4.15 -19.34 12.99
C GLU A 112 5.49 -20.08 12.71
N PRO A 113 6.12 -19.89 11.52
CA PRO A 113 7.36 -20.57 11.16
C PRO A 113 8.61 -20.05 11.89
N GLU A 114 8.52 -18.90 12.56
CA GLU A 114 9.67 -18.18 13.17
C GLU A 114 9.84 -18.39 14.68
N VAL A 115 8.99 -19.22 15.31
CA VAL A 115 9.11 -19.49 16.76
C VAL A 115 10.36 -20.31 17.04
N ALA A 116 11.26 -19.77 17.85
CA ALA A 116 12.45 -20.45 18.36
C ALA A 116 12.09 -21.87 18.85
N SER A 117 12.94 -22.85 18.51
CA SER A 117 12.64 -24.28 18.73
C SER A 117 12.20 -24.57 20.17
N ALA A 118 12.86 -23.98 21.17
CA ALA A 118 12.52 -24.15 22.59
C ALA A 118 11.16 -23.54 22.98
N ALA A 119 10.80 -22.36 22.46
CA ALA A 119 9.51 -21.73 22.70
C ALA A 119 8.36 -22.52 22.04
N ARG A 120 8.61 -23.09 20.85
CA ARG A 120 7.69 -23.98 20.16
C ARG A 120 7.39 -25.24 20.98
N TRP A 121 8.41 -25.84 21.60
CA TRP A 121 8.23 -26.98 22.51
C TRP A 121 7.48 -26.61 23.78
N ALA A 122 7.75 -25.44 24.37
CA ALA A 122 7.04 -24.96 25.56
C ALA A 122 5.53 -24.82 25.30
N TRP A 123 5.17 -24.27 24.15
CA TRP A 123 3.78 -24.09 23.72
C TRP A 123 3.06 -25.42 23.44
N TRP A 124 3.73 -26.34 22.75
CA TRP A 124 3.20 -27.70 22.51
C TRP A 124 2.91 -28.43 23.81
N CYS A 125 3.84 -28.38 24.78
CA CYS A 125 3.67 -29.02 26.07
C CYS A 125 2.50 -28.43 26.87
N ALA A 126 2.32 -27.10 26.84
CA ALA A 126 1.18 -26.43 27.48
C ALA A 126 -0.17 -26.83 26.84
N CYS A 127 -0.25 -26.86 25.51
CA CYS A 127 -1.48 -27.28 24.83
C CYS A 127 -1.81 -28.76 25.07
N LEU A 128 -0.79 -29.63 25.11
CA LEU A 128 -0.97 -31.05 25.45
C LEU A 128 -1.41 -31.24 26.90
N ALA A 129 -0.90 -30.44 27.84
CA ALA A 129 -1.35 -30.48 29.24
C ALA A 129 -2.85 -30.16 29.36
N LEU A 130 -3.33 -29.15 28.65
CA LEU A 130 -4.75 -28.79 28.57
C LEU A 130 -5.60 -29.89 27.90
N ALA A 131 -5.09 -30.54 26.86
CA ALA A 131 -5.76 -31.66 26.20
C ALA A 131 -5.89 -32.88 27.14
N VAL A 132 -4.82 -33.21 27.89
CA VAL A 132 -4.85 -34.28 28.91
C VAL A 132 -5.82 -33.94 30.04
N LEU A 133 -5.87 -32.68 30.49
CA LEU A 133 -6.82 -32.22 31.49
C LEU A 133 -8.27 -32.39 31.02
N ALA A 134 -8.56 -32.01 29.76
CA ALA A 134 -9.86 -32.17 29.15
C ALA A 134 -10.25 -33.65 28.99
N LEU A 135 -9.32 -34.50 28.56
CA LEU A 135 -9.55 -35.93 28.40
C LEU A 135 -9.79 -36.63 29.75
N ALA A 136 -9.02 -36.29 30.78
CA ALA A 136 -9.22 -36.80 32.13
C ALA A 136 -10.58 -36.38 32.72
N ALA A 137 -10.99 -35.14 32.47
CA ALA A 137 -12.31 -34.64 32.85
C ALA A 137 -13.45 -35.34 32.09
N TRP A 138 -13.24 -35.69 30.83
CA TRP A 138 -14.20 -36.42 30.00
C TRP A 138 -14.34 -37.89 30.42
N VAL A 139 -13.23 -38.60 30.64
CA VAL A 139 -13.23 -40.01 31.09
C VAL A 139 -13.93 -40.15 32.45
N ALA A 140 -13.69 -39.21 33.38
CA ALA A 140 -14.36 -39.15 34.68
C ALA A 140 -15.89 -38.91 34.57
N ASN A 141 -16.40 -38.52 33.40
CA ASN A 141 -17.82 -38.26 33.15
C ASN A 141 -18.52 -39.35 32.31
N VAL A 142 -17.77 -40.18 31.59
CA VAL A 142 -18.32 -41.19 30.66
C VAL A 142 -18.40 -42.59 31.29
N LEU A 143 -17.61 -42.89 32.33
CA LEU A 143 -17.72 -44.15 33.07
C LEU A 143 -19.01 -44.16 33.93
N PRO A 144 -19.93 -45.12 33.74
CA PRO A 144 -21.18 -45.19 34.51
C PRO A 144 -20.91 -45.69 35.94
N ASP A 145 -21.39 -44.93 36.94
CA ASP A 145 -21.36 -45.34 38.35
C ASP A 145 -22.59 -46.20 38.67
N GLU A 146 -22.42 -47.50 38.88
CA GLU A 146 -23.50 -48.43 39.28
C GLU A 146 -23.89 -48.24 40.76
N ARG A 147 -24.48 -47.10 41.13
CA ARG A 147 -25.10 -46.92 42.46
C ARG A 147 -26.47 -46.24 42.40
N PRO A 148 -27.44 -46.64 43.25
CA PRO A 148 -28.83 -46.21 43.12
C PRO A 148 -29.05 -44.74 43.50
N PRO A 149 -30.08 -44.08 42.94
CA PRO A 149 -30.26 -42.65 43.05
C PRO A 149 -31.16 -42.29 44.23
N GLU A 150 -30.60 -41.77 45.31
CA GLU A 150 -31.41 -41.05 46.30
C GLU A 150 -30.69 -39.81 46.83
N GLN A 151 -31.47 -38.73 46.94
CA GLN A 151 -31.18 -37.41 47.53
C GLN A 151 -30.58 -36.34 46.60
N ARG A 152 -31.49 -35.63 45.90
CA ARG A 152 -31.24 -34.25 45.41
C ARG A 152 -31.41 -33.25 46.56
N PRO A 153 -30.48 -32.29 46.72
CA PRO A 153 -30.82 -31.01 47.34
C PRO A 153 -30.55 -29.80 46.44
N ARG A 154 -31.58 -28.94 46.40
CA ARG A 154 -31.70 -27.50 46.08
C ARG A 154 -30.62 -26.80 45.25
N GLU A 155 -31.09 -26.23 44.14
CA GLU A 155 -30.41 -25.29 43.26
C GLU A 155 -29.97 -23.99 43.99
N LEU A 156 -28.67 -23.68 43.92
CA LEU A 156 -28.13 -22.33 44.08
C LEU A 156 -27.99 -21.67 42.69
N PRO A 157 -28.05 -20.33 42.57
CA PRO A 157 -28.41 -19.66 41.33
C PRO A 157 -27.31 -19.80 40.27
N GLN A 158 -27.52 -20.76 39.35
CA GLN A 158 -26.68 -21.11 38.20
C GLN A 158 -26.24 -19.91 37.35
N ARG A 159 -26.99 -18.80 37.35
CA ARG A 159 -26.69 -17.62 36.52
C ARG A 159 -25.42 -16.88 36.91
N ARG A 160 -24.98 -16.89 38.18
CA ARG A 160 -23.80 -16.13 38.61
C ARG A 160 -22.47 -16.84 38.31
N ILE A 161 -22.47 -18.17 38.30
CA ILE A 161 -21.28 -18.99 38.02
C ILE A 161 -21.07 -19.14 36.50
N ALA A 162 -22.15 -19.34 35.74
CA ALA A 162 -22.10 -19.30 34.27
C ALA A 162 -21.69 -17.90 33.77
N ALA A 163 -22.17 -16.82 34.40
CA ALA A 163 -21.73 -15.46 34.10
C ALA A 163 -20.26 -15.23 34.48
N GLY A 164 -19.78 -15.74 35.62
CA GLY A 164 -18.37 -15.61 36.02
C GLY A 164 -17.40 -16.34 35.08
N VAL A 165 -17.76 -17.55 34.63
CA VAL A 165 -16.97 -18.32 33.66
C VAL A 165 -17.10 -17.73 32.25
N ALA A 166 -18.28 -17.27 31.84
CA ALA A 166 -18.45 -16.56 30.57
C ALA A 166 -17.68 -15.24 30.55
N VAL A 167 -17.60 -14.50 31.66
CA VAL A 167 -16.81 -13.26 31.78
C VAL A 167 -15.31 -13.54 31.86
N ALA A 168 -14.88 -14.66 32.46
CA ALA A 168 -13.48 -15.07 32.46
C ALA A 168 -13.04 -15.60 31.08
N VAL A 169 -13.89 -16.37 30.39
CA VAL A 169 -13.67 -16.82 29.00
C VAL A 169 -13.77 -15.64 28.04
N LEU A 170 -14.73 -14.73 28.19
CA LEU A 170 -14.76 -13.45 27.45
C LEU A 170 -13.60 -12.56 27.85
N GLY A 171 -13.06 -12.65 29.06
CA GLY A 171 -11.89 -11.89 29.49
C GLY A 171 -10.60 -12.44 28.90
N VAL A 172 -10.45 -13.75 28.79
CA VAL A 172 -9.29 -14.41 28.16
C VAL A 172 -9.42 -14.40 26.63
N VAL A 173 -10.63 -14.52 26.08
CA VAL A 173 -10.91 -14.31 24.66
C VAL A 173 -10.83 -12.82 24.33
N ALA A 174 -11.25 -11.88 25.18
CA ALA A 174 -11.07 -10.45 24.90
C ALA A 174 -9.65 -9.98 25.18
N VAL A 175 -8.90 -10.54 26.12
CA VAL A 175 -7.46 -10.22 26.28
C VAL A 175 -6.64 -10.91 25.20
N GLY A 176 -7.01 -12.13 24.79
CA GLY A 176 -6.47 -12.81 23.61
C GLY A 176 -6.82 -12.07 22.32
N VAL A 177 -8.06 -11.62 22.15
CA VAL A 177 -8.57 -10.85 21.00
C VAL A 177 -8.09 -9.42 21.02
N VAL A 178 -7.88 -8.77 22.17
CA VAL A 178 -7.30 -7.41 22.24
C VAL A 178 -5.78 -7.47 22.13
N ALA A 179 -5.13 -8.54 22.56
CA ALA A 179 -3.71 -8.79 22.26
C ALA A 179 -3.50 -9.24 20.80
N THR A 180 -4.49 -9.85 20.14
CA THR A 180 -4.44 -10.16 18.69
C THR A 180 -5.07 -9.09 17.80
N ASN A 181 -5.84 -8.12 18.32
CA ASN A 181 -6.39 -6.99 17.55
C ASN A 181 -5.48 -5.75 17.57
N GLY A 182 -4.28 -5.88 18.15
CA GLY A 182 -3.17 -4.94 17.94
C GLY A 182 -2.20 -5.35 16.83
N GLY A 183 -2.43 -6.50 16.18
CA GLY A 183 -1.67 -6.95 15.02
C GLY A 183 -2.63 -7.44 13.94
N PRO A 184 -2.32 -7.24 12.65
CA PRO A 184 -3.20 -7.66 11.57
C PRO A 184 -3.49 -9.17 11.65
N ILE A 185 -4.74 -9.56 11.44
CA ILE A 185 -5.13 -10.94 11.18
C ILE A 185 -4.57 -11.29 9.78
N THR A 186 -3.31 -11.71 9.70
CA THR A 186 -2.74 -12.32 8.50
C THR A 186 -3.16 -13.78 8.46
N GLY A 187 -4.33 -13.99 7.89
CA GLY A 187 -4.96 -15.29 7.74
C GLY A 187 -5.66 -15.42 6.40
N ASP A 188 -5.05 -14.87 5.36
CA ASP A 188 -5.14 -15.14 3.93
C ASP A 188 -3.98 -14.32 3.33
N GLY A 189 -3.47 -14.64 2.15
CA GLY A 189 -2.38 -13.90 1.50
C GLY A 189 -2.76 -12.47 1.09
N ILE A 190 -3.36 -11.71 2.00
CA ILE A 190 -3.95 -10.39 1.86
C ILE A 190 -3.65 -9.64 3.17
N ASP A 191 -2.77 -8.64 3.09
CA ASP A 191 -2.45 -7.73 4.20
C ASP A 191 -3.07 -6.36 3.89
N ILE A 192 -4.28 -6.15 4.41
CA ILE A 192 -5.04 -4.90 4.24
C ILE A 192 -5.24 -4.26 5.61
N GLN A 193 -4.73 -3.03 5.76
CA GLN A 193 -5.02 -2.15 6.88
C GLN A 193 -5.67 -0.90 6.33
N THR A 194 -6.92 -0.64 6.70
CA THR A 194 -7.63 0.58 6.29
C THR A 194 -7.59 1.65 7.37
N ALA A 195 -7.79 2.90 6.96
CA ALA A 195 -7.83 4.06 7.85
C ALA A 195 -9.18 4.79 7.78
N ALA A 196 -9.45 5.63 8.78
CA ALA A 196 -10.54 6.61 8.67
C ALA A 196 -10.21 7.66 7.60
N ALA A 197 -11.21 8.03 6.80
CA ALA A 197 -11.08 9.09 5.80
C ALA A 197 -10.75 10.43 6.47
N ILE A 198 -9.84 11.18 5.85
CA ILE A 198 -9.49 12.56 6.24
C ILE A 198 -9.38 13.42 5.00
N ASP A 199 -9.51 14.73 5.19
CA ASP A 199 -9.27 15.70 4.13
C ASP A 199 -7.76 15.86 3.87
N ALA A 200 -7.42 16.26 2.64
CA ALA A 200 -6.05 16.58 2.30
C ALA A 200 -5.57 17.80 3.10
N PRO A 201 -4.44 17.71 3.84
CA PRO A 201 -3.89 18.85 4.54
C PRO A 201 -3.40 19.90 3.54
N PRO A 202 -3.57 21.21 3.84
CA PRO A 202 -3.03 22.26 3.00
C PRO A 202 -1.50 22.23 3.06
N THR A 203 -0.85 22.42 1.92
CA THR A 203 0.62 22.56 1.86
C THR A 203 1.02 23.92 2.42
N PRO A 204 1.73 24.00 3.55
CA PRO A 204 2.17 25.27 4.12
C PRO A 204 3.29 25.89 3.27
N PRO A 205 3.57 27.21 3.40
CA PRO A 205 4.76 27.82 2.82
C PRO A 205 6.02 27.13 3.36
N ILE A 206 6.78 26.49 2.48
CA ILE A 206 7.93 25.69 2.87
C ILE A 206 9.12 26.58 3.25
N ASN A 207 9.53 26.56 4.50
CA ASN A 207 10.71 27.31 4.96
C ASN A 207 12.01 26.49 4.84
N GLY A 208 11.89 25.17 4.63
CA GLY A 208 12.97 24.20 4.44
C GLY A 208 13.32 23.45 5.73
N GLN A 209 12.42 23.47 6.73
CA GLN A 209 12.52 22.66 7.93
C GLN A 209 12.07 21.24 7.63
N ILE A 210 12.79 20.27 8.19
CA ILE A 210 12.41 18.86 8.11
C ILE A 210 11.26 18.63 9.09
N ALA A 211 10.11 18.20 8.56
CA ALA A 211 8.94 17.84 9.34
C ALA A 211 8.97 16.38 9.76
N TYR A 212 9.36 15.49 8.85
CA TYR A 212 9.41 14.05 9.07
C TYR A 212 10.43 13.38 8.15
N ARG A 213 10.80 12.15 8.51
CA ARG A 213 11.58 11.22 7.67
C ARG A 213 10.83 9.91 7.61
N VAL A 214 10.69 9.36 6.41
CA VAL A 214 10.19 8.01 6.16
C VAL A 214 11.37 7.19 5.68
N ASP A 215 11.90 6.37 6.58
CA ASP A 215 13.04 5.50 6.29
C ASP A 215 12.57 4.21 5.61
N PHE A 216 13.38 3.68 4.70
CA PHE A 216 13.09 2.42 4.06
C PHE A 216 14.34 1.66 3.62
N GLU A 217 14.24 0.32 3.66
CA GLU A 217 15.22 -0.56 3.04
C GLU A 217 15.17 -0.36 1.52
N ARG A 218 16.35 -0.22 0.91
CA ARG A 218 16.48 0.10 -0.52
C ARG A 218 15.89 -1.04 -1.35
N GLY A 219 14.69 -0.85 -1.90
CA GLY A 219 14.08 -1.73 -2.88
C GLY A 219 14.25 -1.19 -4.31
N ASP A 220 14.24 -2.08 -5.30
CA ASP A 220 14.47 -1.74 -6.72
C ASP A 220 13.33 -0.91 -7.36
N ALA A 221 12.21 -0.65 -6.67
CA ALA A 221 11.07 0.08 -7.23
C ALA A 221 10.21 0.85 -6.20
N ASP A 222 10.82 1.65 -5.32
CA ASP A 222 10.06 2.58 -4.47
C ASP A 222 9.49 3.75 -5.28
N LYS A 223 8.18 3.72 -5.56
CA LYS A 223 7.49 4.81 -6.27
C LYS A 223 6.55 5.56 -5.32
N LEU A 224 6.68 6.89 -5.29
CA LEU A 224 5.75 7.79 -4.61
C LEU A 224 4.64 8.22 -5.58
N VAL A 225 3.38 8.28 -5.13
CA VAL A 225 2.27 8.81 -5.93
C VAL A 225 1.48 9.80 -5.08
N PRO A 226 1.55 11.11 -5.35
CA PRO A 226 0.74 12.11 -4.64
C PRO A 226 -0.74 11.75 -4.75
N SER A 227 -1.40 11.52 -3.61
CA SER A 227 -2.76 10.99 -3.56
C SER A 227 -3.36 11.12 -2.16
N GLY A 228 -4.69 11.08 -2.06
CA GLY A 228 -5.37 11.08 -0.77
C GLY A 228 -4.97 12.27 0.10
N ALA A 229 -4.58 11.98 1.34
CA ALA A 229 -4.13 12.99 2.30
C ALA A 229 -2.63 13.29 2.25
N GLY A 230 -1.90 12.75 1.27
CA GLY A 230 -0.46 12.86 1.17
C GLY A 230 0.03 12.11 -0.06
N PHE A 231 0.49 10.89 0.15
CA PHE A 231 1.00 10.07 -0.94
C PHE A 231 0.80 8.59 -0.68
N ALA A 232 0.76 7.83 -1.78
CA ALA A 232 0.89 6.40 -1.76
C ALA A 232 2.34 6.01 -2.09
N ARG A 233 2.83 4.94 -1.49
CA ARG A 233 4.12 4.33 -1.77
C ARG A 233 3.90 2.93 -2.31
N TRP A 234 4.43 2.64 -3.48
CA TRP A 234 4.53 1.29 -4.00
C TRP A 234 5.90 0.71 -3.63
N VAL A 235 5.87 -0.46 -3.00
CA VAL A 235 7.04 -1.29 -2.67
C VAL A 235 6.89 -2.61 -3.42
N ALA A 236 7.83 -2.90 -4.33
CA ALA A 236 7.83 -4.16 -5.05
C ALA A 236 8.11 -5.35 -4.09
N GLY A 237 7.34 -6.42 -4.24
CA GLY A 237 7.60 -7.69 -3.60
C GLY A 237 8.87 -8.28 -4.20
N GLY A 238 9.97 -8.28 -3.43
CA GLY A 238 11.30 -8.70 -3.92
C GLY A 238 11.41 -10.17 -4.40
N ASP A 239 10.33 -10.96 -4.32
CA ASP A 239 10.22 -12.30 -4.89
C ASP A 239 8.75 -12.58 -5.27
N TYR A 240 8.49 -13.30 -6.37
CA TYR A 240 7.14 -13.54 -6.95
C TYR A 240 6.15 -14.26 -6.01
N THR A 241 6.59 -14.63 -4.82
CA THR A 241 5.81 -15.30 -3.78
C THR A 241 5.17 -14.32 -2.79
N LYS A 242 5.63 -13.06 -2.76
CA LYS A 242 5.04 -11.97 -1.98
C LYS A 242 4.57 -10.91 -2.96
N GLY A 243 3.27 -10.63 -2.95
CA GLY A 243 2.71 -9.57 -3.77
C GLY A 243 3.24 -8.20 -3.39
N ASP A 244 3.08 -7.25 -4.30
CA ASP A 244 3.49 -5.88 -4.10
C ASP A 244 2.70 -5.23 -2.95
N LEU A 245 3.37 -4.34 -2.22
CA LEU A 245 2.77 -3.57 -1.15
C LEU A 245 2.51 -2.14 -1.61
N LEU A 246 1.29 -1.68 -1.38
CA LEU A 246 0.91 -0.29 -1.50
C LEU A 246 0.62 0.27 -0.10
N GLU A 247 1.27 1.36 0.27
CA GLU A 247 1.08 2.03 1.55
C GLU A 247 0.56 3.44 1.33
N GLY A 248 -0.34 3.94 2.18
CA GLY A 248 -0.78 5.32 2.15
C GLY A 248 -0.28 6.10 3.35
N PHE A 249 0.20 7.31 3.11
CA PHE A 249 0.80 8.18 4.11
C PHE A 249 0.07 9.51 4.23
N ASP A 250 0.01 10.01 5.46
CA ASP A 250 -0.36 11.39 5.74
C ASP A 250 0.80 12.31 5.34
N GLY A 251 0.57 13.23 4.40
CA GLY A 251 1.64 14.09 3.88
C GLY A 251 2.03 15.22 4.84
N ALA A 252 1.28 15.43 5.92
CA ALA A 252 1.64 16.40 6.94
C ALA A 252 2.60 15.85 8.00
N THR A 253 2.48 14.57 8.32
CA THR A 253 3.16 13.93 9.44
C THR A 253 4.14 12.84 9.00
N GLY A 254 3.99 12.31 7.78
CA GLY A 254 4.74 11.16 7.31
C GLY A 254 4.29 9.84 7.93
N GLU A 255 3.18 9.83 8.68
CA GLU A 255 2.65 8.61 9.29
C GLU A 255 1.94 7.73 8.26
N ARG A 256 2.28 6.44 8.25
CA ARG A 256 1.55 5.43 7.46
C ARG A 256 0.14 5.28 8.03
N ARG A 257 -0.86 5.45 7.19
CA ARG A 257 -2.28 5.36 7.55
C ARG A 257 -2.89 4.03 7.18
N TRP A 258 -2.61 3.56 5.97
CA TRP A 258 -3.19 2.33 5.42
C TRP A 258 -2.13 1.54 4.66
N SER A 259 -2.38 0.25 4.47
CA SER A 259 -1.60 -0.65 3.62
C SER A 259 -2.49 -1.61 2.88
N PHE A 260 -2.08 -2.00 1.69
CA PHE A 260 -2.76 -2.96 0.84
C PHE A 260 -1.70 -3.85 0.17
N ARG A 261 -1.80 -5.15 0.41
CA ARG A 261 -1.03 -6.19 -0.27
C ARG A 261 -1.95 -7.38 -0.48
N GLU A 262 -1.82 -8.00 -1.64
CA GLU A 262 -2.42 -9.30 -1.95
C GLU A 262 -1.35 -10.12 -2.66
N ASP A 263 -1.03 -11.31 -2.15
CA ASP A 263 0.15 -12.09 -2.52
C ASP A 263 0.15 -12.51 -4.00
N SER A 264 -1.03 -12.58 -4.62
CA SER A 264 -1.19 -12.87 -6.06
C SER A 264 -1.00 -11.64 -6.96
N LEU A 265 -0.95 -10.44 -6.40
CA LEU A 265 -0.89 -9.19 -7.16
C LEU A 265 0.53 -8.62 -7.23
N ASN A 266 1.06 -8.60 -8.44
CA ASN A 266 2.24 -7.82 -8.79
C ASN A 266 1.78 -6.61 -9.59
N PHE A 267 2.24 -5.42 -9.21
CA PHE A 267 1.83 -4.18 -9.85
C PHE A 267 2.75 -3.89 -11.03
N LEU A 268 2.14 -3.42 -12.11
CA LEU A 268 2.83 -2.98 -13.32
C LEU A 268 2.84 -1.46 -13.43
N GLY A 269 1.92 -0.78 -12.76
CA GLY A 269 1.83 0.67 -12.74
C GLY A 269 0.86 1.16 -11.66
N VAL A 270 1.19 2.30 -11.06
CA VAL A 270 0.36 2.98 -10.06
C VAL A 270 0.23 4.45 -10.43
N GLY A 271 -1.01 4.93 -10.48
CA GLY A 271 -1.40 6.33 -10.68
C GLY A 271 -2.49 6.75 -9.69
N ALA A 272 -2.84 8.03 -9.68
CA ALA A 272 -3.91 8.54 -8.83
C ALA A 272 -4.80 9.54 -9.57
N THR A 273 -6.08 9.53 -9.25
CA THR A 273 -7.05 10.45 -9.85
C THR A 273 -6.99 11.86 -9.28
N GLY A 274 -6.23 12.08 -8.20
CA GLY A 274 -6.05 13.40 -7.59
C GLY A 274 -5.64 13.28 -6.12
N VAL A 275 -5.95 14.31 -5.34
CA VAL A 275 -5.74 14.36 -3.88
C VAL A 275 -7.07 14.64 -3.17
N GLY A 276 -7.13 14.34 -1.87
CA GLY A 276 -8.31 14.54 -1.04
C GLY A 276 -9.29 13.37 -1.03
N ARG A 277 -10.48 13.60 -0.46
CA ARG A 277 -11.44 12.57 -0.05
C ARG A 277 -12.04 11.73 -1.18
N ASP A 278 -12.09 12.28 -2.39
CA ASP A 278 -12.65 11.59 -3.56
C ASP A 278 -11.57 10.97 -4.46
N SER A 279 -10.30 11.11 -4.09
CA SER A 279 -9.20 10.58 -4.88
C SER A 279 -9.07 9.07 -4.74
N VAL A 280 -8.70 8.44 -5.85
CA VAL A 280 -8.57 6.99 -5.98
C VAL A 280 -7.17 6.70 -6.48
N VAL A 281 -6.47 5.79 -5.81
CA VAL A 281 -5.23 5.20 -6.33
C VAL A 281 -5.64 4.08 -7.27
N VAL A 282 -5.16 4.15 -8.51
CA VAL A 282 -5.45 3.16 -9.55
C VAL A 282 -4.19 2.33 -9.75
N VAL A 283 -4.32 1.05 -9.49
CA VAL A 283 -3.25 0.06 -9.59
C VAL A 283 -3.53 -0.82 -10.79
N GLN A 284 -2.53 -1.03 -11.63
CA GLN A 284 -2.58 -2.01 -12.71
C GLN A 284 -1.80 -3.25 -12.31
N SER A 285 -2.45 -4.41 -12.33
CA SER A 285 -1.81 -5.72 -12.31
C SER A 285 -1.64 -6.26 -13.74
N PHE A 286 -1.27 -7.53 -13.91
CA PHE A 286 -1.12 -8.13 -15.24
C PHE A 286 -2.42 -8.08 -16.07
N ASP A 287 -3.54 -8.39 -15.45
CA ASP A 287 -4.79 -8.65 -16.16
C ASP A 287 -5.92 -7.70 -15.77
N GLU A 288 -5.78 -6.93 -14.69
CA GLU A 288 -6.85 -6.06 -14.19
C GLU A 288 -6.33 -4.73 -13.63
N LEU A 289 -7.27 -3.81 -13.42
CA LEU A 289 -7.09 -2.59 -12.66
C LEU A 289 -7.83 -2.70 -11.33
N LEU A 290 -7.24 -2.13 -10.28
CA LEU A 290 -7.85 -1.97 -8.97
C LEU A 290 -7.98 -0.48 -8.68
N GLY A 291 -9.13 -0.08 -8.14
CA GLY A 291 -9.33 1.25 -7.59
C GLY A 291 -9.41 1.19 -6.08
N LEU A 292 -8.50 1.87 -5.39
CA LEU A 292 -8.49 2.01 -3.94
C LEU A 292 -8.78 3.44 -3.53
N ASP A 293 -9.61 3.64 -2.51
CA ASP A 293 -9.79 4.95 -1.91
C ASP A 293 -8.44 5.43 -1.35
N ALA A 294 -7.95 6.56 -1.87
CA ALA A 294 -6.60 7.01 -1.55
C ALA A 294 -6.45 7.49 -0.10
N THR A 295 -7.56 7.80 0.58
CA THR A 295 -7.54 8.26 1.98
C THR A 295 -7.66 7.13 2.99
N THR A 296 -8.34 6.04 2.62
CA THR A 296 -8.63 4.92 3.53
C THR A 296 -7.89 3.64 3.18
N GLY A 297 -7.44 3.46 1.95
CA GLY A 297 -6.90 2.19 1.44
C GLY A 297 -7.96 1.13 1.15
N GLU A 298 -9.25 1.48 1.20
CA GLU A 298 -10.36 0.56 0.92
C GLU A 298 -10.41 0.23 -0.59
N LEU A 299 -10.45 -1.06 -0.92
CA LEU A 299 -10.68 -1.51 -2.29
C LEU A 299 -12.11 -1.18 -2.72
N LEU A 300 -12.26 -0.27 -3.69
CA LEU A 300 -13.55 0.18 -4.19
C LEU A 300 -14.08 -0.70 -5.31
N TRP A 301 -13.20 -1.12 -6.23
CA TRP A 301 -13.57 -1.92 -7.39
C TRP A 301 -12.36 -2.64 -8.00
N ARG A 302 -12.65 -3.69 -8.75
CA ARG A 302 -11.73 -4.38 -9.67
C ARG A 302 -12.32 -4.33 -11.08
N SER A 303 -11.48 -4.11 -12.08
CA SER A 303 -11.93 -4.08 -13.47
C SER A 303 -12.13 -5.49 -14.02
N GLU A 304 -12.86 -5.60 -15.13
CA GLU A 304 -12.83 -6.83 -15.93
C GLU A 304 -11.43 -7.06 -16.51
N GLU A 305 -11.14 -8.33 -16.81
CA GLU A 305 -9.86 -8.78 -17.37
C GLU A 305 -9.53 -8.08 -18.70
N GLY A 306 -8.26 -7.75 -18.91
CA GLY A 306 -7.74 -7.16 -20.13
C GLY A 306 -7.93 -5.63 -20.25
N ARG A 307 -8.56 -4.97 -19.28
CA ARG A 307 -8.55 -3.50 -19.14
C ARG A 307 -7.21 -3.05 -18.59
N LEU A 308 -6.43 -2.33 -19.39
CA LEU A 308 -5.09 -1.86 -18.99
C LEU A 308 -4.93 -0.37 -19.35
N PHE A 309 -4.07 0.36 -18.63
CA PHE A 309 -3.65 1.70 -19.01
C PHE A 309 -2.15 1.73 -19.36
N ASP A 310 -1.65 2.91 -19.74
CA ASP A 310 -0.22 3.12 -20.00
C ASP A 310 0.59 2.97 -18.70
N ARG A 311 1.16 1.78 -18.49
CA ARG A 311 1.93 1.46 -17.27
C ARG A 311 3.15 2.36 -17.09
N ASP A 312 3.73 2.87 -18.18
CA ASP A 312 4.94 3.68 -18.16
C ASP A 312 4.63 5.13 -17.76
N ASN A 313 3.41 5.58 -18.04
CA ASN A 313 2.93 6.89 -17.61
C ASN A 313 1.44 6.86 -17.20
N PRO A 314 1.12 6.29 -16.02
CA PRO A 314 -0.24 6.12 -15.51
C PRO A 314 -1.06 7.41 -15.51
N ASN A 315 -0.40 8.52 -15.18
CA ASN A 315 -1.00 9.84 -15.03
C ASN A 315 -1.53 10.42 -16.34
N ARG A 316 -1.18 9.86 -17.51
CA ARG A 316 -1.78 10.26 -18.80
C ARG A 316 -3.20 9.75 -18.95
N ALA A 317 -3.53 8.64 -18.29
CA ALA A 317 -4.78 7.93 -18.45
C ALA A 317 -5.78 8.20 -17.30
N VAL A 318 -5.36 8.87 -16.23
CA VAL A 318 -6.20 9.09 -15.04
C VAL A 318 -6.39 10.57 -14.74
N SER A 319 -7.59 10.93 -14.31
CA SER A 319 -7.92 12.25 -13.76
C SER A 319 -9.06 12.13 -12.74
N PRO A 320 -9.46 13.23 -12.06
CA PRO A 320 -10.54 13.19 -11.06
C PRO A 320 -11.88 12.68 -11.60
N HIS A 321 -12.07 12.66 -12.93
CA HIS A 321 -13.33 12.31 -13.56
C HIS A 321 -13.28 11.07 -14.44
N VAL A 322 -12.10 10.53 -14.75
CA VAL A 322 -11.99 9.36 -15.63
C VAL A 322 -10.74 8.53 -15.36
N VAL A 323 -10.89 7.21 -15.49
CA VAL A 323 -9.79 6.27 -15.71
C VAL A 323 -9.93 5.72 -17.12
N MET A 324 -9.03 6.12 -18.01
CA MET A 324 -9.02 5.67 -19.39
C MET A 324 -8.29 4.34 -19.51
N THR A 325 -8.97 3.35 -20.06
CA THR A 325 -8.41 2.03 -20.29
C THR A 325 -8.39 1.72 -21.78
N THR A 326 -7.44 0.89 -22.17
CA THR A 326 -7.29 0.39 -23.52
C THR A 326 -7.35 -1.13 -23.49
N GLN A 327 -8.13 -1.70 -24.40
CA GLN A 327 -8.21 -3.12 -24.65
C GLN A 327 -7.85 -3.39 -26.10
N ARG A 328 -7.17 -4.51 -26.36
CA ARG A 328 -6.92 -4.97 -27.72
C ARG A 328 -8.18 -5.64 -28.26
N VAL A 329 -8.59 -5.24 -29.45
CA VAL A 329 -9.67 -5.92 -30.19
C VAL A 329 -9.05 -7.08 -30.97
N PRO A 330 -9.56 -8.32 -30.83
CA PRO A 330 -9.07 -9.48 -31.58
C PRO A 330 -9.04 -9.22 -33.08
N GLU A 331 -8.04 -9.75 -33.77
CA GLU A 331 -7.86 -9.52 -35.20
C GLU A 331 -8.99 -10.13 -36.05
N PRO A 332 -9.51 -9.45 -37.10
CA PRO A 332 -10.48 -10.03 -38.00
C PRO A 332 -9.76 -11.07 -38.89
N PRO A 333 -10.37 -12.22 -39.19
CA PRO A 333 -9.74 -13.21 -40.06
C PRO A 333 -9.50 -12.63 -41.48
N GLY A 334 -8.24 -12.58 -41.94
CA GLY A 334 -7.91 -12.11 -43.29
C GLY A 334 -6.42 -11.83 -43.55
N PRO A 335 -6.01 -11.61 -44.82
CA PRO A 335 -4.59 -11.56 -45.24
C PRO A 335 -3.85 -10.23 -44.98
N THR A 336 -4.49 -9.19 -44.44
CA THR A 336 -3.85 -7.93 -44.03
C THR A 336 -3.70 -7.82 -42.52
N ALA A 337 -3.41 -8.96 -41.89
CA ALA A 337 -3.31 -9.19 -40.46
C ALA A 337 -1.99 -8.65 -39.84
N ALA A 338 -1.74 -7.35 -39.99
CA ALA A 338 -0.61 -6.69 -39.34
C ALA A 338 -1.11 -5.48 -38.54
N GLY A 339 -1.72 -5.72 -37.39
CA GLY A 339 -2.05 -4.67 -36.43
C GLY A 339 -3.17 -5.05 -35.46
N TYR A 340 -3.31 -4.30 -34.38
CA TYR A 340 -4.39 -4.48 -33.41
C TYR A 340 -5.40 -3.33 -33.52
N GLY A 341 -6.69 -3.65 -33.41
CA GLY A 341 -7.71 -2.65 -33.10
C GLY A 341 -7.63 -2.30 -31.61
N THR A 342 -8.02 -1.08 -31.24
CA THR A 342 -8.08 -0.68 -29.84
C THR A 342 -9.50 -0.27 -29.47
N LYS A 343 -10.00 -0.82 -28.37
CA LYS A 343 -11.21 -0.36 -27.71
C LYS A 343 -10.79 0.44 -26.49
N TRP A 344 -11.27 1.65 -26.39
CA TRP A 344 -11.12 2.47 -25.20
C TRP A 344 -12.37 2.40 -24.36
N GLU A 345 -12.19 2.34 -23.05
CA GLU A 345 -13.27 2.44 -22.08
C GLU A 345 -12.89 3.46 -21.01
N ALA A 346 -13.78 4.41 -20.80
CA ALA A 346 -13.68 5.38 -19.72
C ALA A 346 -14.42 4.82 -18.51
N LEU A 347 -13.69 4.60 -17.42
CA LEU A 347 -14.24 4.14 -16.17
C LEU A 347 -14.45 5.30 -15.21
N SER A 348 -15.53 5.24 -14.44
CA SER A 348 -15.75 6.11 -13.29
C SER A 348 -14.67 5.84 -12.24
N PRO A 349 -13.88 6.85 -11.80
CA PRO A 349 -12.83 6.67 -10.81
C PRO A 349 -13.24 5.94 -9.54
N ARG A 350 -14.42 6.25 -9.01
CA ARG A 350 -14.90 5.75 -7.71
C ARG A 350 -15.60 4.40 -7.80
N THR A 351 -16.20 4.06 -8.93
CA THR A 351 -17.03 2.84 -9.07
C THR A 351 -16.46 1.81 -10.02
N GLY A 352 -15.51 2.18 -10.89
CA GLY A 352 -14.96 1.28 -11.92
C GLY A 352 -15.93 0.98 -13.05
N GLU A 353 -17.15 1.53 -13.01
CA GLU A 353 -18.17 1.32 -14.03
C GLU A 353 -17.80 2.01 -15.34
N VAL A 354 -18.06 1.35 -16.46
CA VAL A 354 -17.86 1.92 -17.79
C VAL A 354 -18.88 3.03 -18.01
N MET A 355 -18.39 4.27 -18.14
CA MET A 355 -19.22 5.43 -18.45
C MET A 355 -19.50 5.51 -19.96
N TRP A 356 -18.47 5.24 -20.77
CA TRP A 356 -18.57 5.17 -22.22
C TRP A 356 -17.41 4.37 -22.81
N SER A 357 -17.57 3.96 -24.06
CA SER A 357 -16.53 3.24 -24.82
C SER A 357 -16.42 3.76 -26.23
N ARG A 358 -15.23 3.66 -26.82
CA ARG A 358 -14.97 4.00 -28.22
C ARG A 358 -14.05 2.95 -28.85
N THR A 359 -14.44 2.41 -30.00
CA THR A 359 -13.62 1.47 -30.76
C THR A 359 -13.02 2.19 -31.95
N PHE A 360 -11.70 2.09 -32.12
CA PHE A 360 -10.99 2.64 -33.27
C PHE A 360 -10.78 1.57 -34.34
N ARG A 361 -10.66 2.01 -35.59
CA ARG A 361 -10.29 1.13 -36.70
C ARG A 361 -8.91 0.48 -36.49
N TYR A 362 -8.69 -0.65 -37.15
CA TYR A 362 -7.39 -1.33 -37.14
C TYR A 362 -6.29 -0.41 -37.67
N GLN A 363 -5.08 -0.57 -37.13
CA GLN A 363 -3.91 0.25 -37.43
C GLN A 363 -4.09 1.74 -37.08
N CYS A 364 -5.07 2.08 -36.25
CA CYS A 364 -5.19 3.42 -35.71
C CYS A 364 -4.38 3.59 -34.44
N TRP A 365 -3.35 4.43 -34.51
CA TRP A 365 -2.62 4.88 -33.33
C TRP A 365 -3.34 6.07 -32.72
N ALA A 366 -4.40 5.80 -31.96
CA ALA A 366 -5.04 6.81 -31.13
C ALA A 366 -4.26 6.97 -29.81
N SER A 367 -4.25 8.19 -29.28
CA SER A 367 -3.67 8.50 -27.97
C SER A 367 -4.55 9.51 -27.23
N ALA A 368 -4.60 9.41 -25.91
CA ALA A 368 -5.34 10.32 -25.07
C ALA A 368 -4.50 10.87 -23.94
N LYS A 369 -4.83 12.07 -23.49
CA LYS A 369 -4.33 12.64 -22.25
C LYS A 369 -5.49 13.19 -21.43
N ALA A 370 -5.63 12.70 -20.22
CA ALA A 370 -6.63 13.15 -19.27
C ALA A 370 -6.16 14.46 -18.60
N ALA A 371 -6.96 15.51 -18.74
CA ALA A 371 -6.88 16.74 -17.96
C ALA A 371 -7.81 16.62 -16.74
N ALA A 372 -7.83 17.65 -15.90
CA ALA A 372 -8.75 17.71 -14.77
C ALA A 372 -10.22 17.58 -15.22
N ASP A 373 -10.62 18.31 -16.26
CA ASP A 373 -12.02 18.47 -16.71
C ASP A 373 -12.24 18.17 -18.20
N ALA A 374 -11.22 17.66 -18.90
CA ALA A 374 -11.24 17.39 -20.33
C ALA A 374 -10.37 16.18 -20.69
N LEU A 375 -10.68 15.53 -21.81
CA LEU A 375 -9.84 14.50 -22.39
C LEU A 375 -9.40 14.95 -23.79
N LEU A 376 -8.10 15.11 -23.99
CA LEU A 376 -7.54 15.39 -25.32
C LEU A 376 -7.28 14.08 -26.03
N VAL A 377 -7.94 13.88 -27.17
CA VAL A 377 -7.80 12.67 -27.98
C VAL A 377 -7.21 13.04 -29.34
N HIS A 378 -6.06 12.45 -29.65
CA HIS A 378 -5.47 12.48 -30.98
C HIS A 378 -5.68 11.12 -31.64
N SER A 379 -6.33 11.09 -32.81
CA SER A 379 -6.60 9.84 -33.53
C SER A 379 -6.28 9.94 -35.01
N CYS A 380 -5.86 8.82 -35.59
CA CYS A 380 -5.67 8.68 -37.04
C CYS A 380 -6.98 8.83 -37.84
N GLU A 381 -8.14 8.77 -37.18
CA GLU A 381 -9.47 8.95 -37.78
C GLU A 381 -9.85 10.43 -37.88
N ASP A 382 -9.11 11.31 -37.22
CA ASP A 382 -9.35 12.74 -37.24
C ASP A 382 -8.95 13.34 -38.60
N PRO A 383 -9.63 14.40 -39.06
CA PRO A 383 -9.19 15.16 -40.22
C PRO A 383 -7.76 15.70 -40.05
N PRO A 384 -6.97 15.87 -41.14
CA PRO A 384 -5.57 16.31 -41.05
C PRO A 384 -5.35 17.65 -40.33
N GLU A 385 -6.35 18.53 -40.34
CA GLU A 385 -6.32 19.83 -39.66
C GLU A 385 -6.53 19.75 -38.15
N VAL A 386 -6.99 18.61 -37.64
CA VAL A 386 -7.29 18.40 -36.22
C VAL A 386 -6.06 17.86 -35.50
N VAL A 387 -5.61 18.60 -34.50
CA VAL A 387 -4.54 18.17 -33.60
C VAL A 387 -5.10 17.26 -32.52
N ALA A 388 -6.21 17.67 -31.91
CA ALA A 388 -6.88 16.90 -30.87
C ALA A 388 -8.38 17.21 -30.81
N GLN A 389 -9.20 16.19 -30.60
CA GLN A 389 -10.55 16.38 -30.10
C GLN A 389 -10.52 16.64 -28.59
N VAL A 390 -11.38 17.55 -28.12
CA VAL A 390 -11.59 17.80 -26.69
C VAL A 390 -12.91 17.16 -26.29
N LEU A 391 -12.84 16.10 -25.48
CA LEU A 391 -14.00 15.35 -25.02
C LEU A 391 -14.31 15.66 -23.55
N ASP A 392 -15.59 15.59 -23.21
CA ASP A 392 -16.05 15.48 -21.83
C ASP A 392 -15.60 14.13 -21.23
N PRO A 393 -14.87 14.11 -20.11
CA PRO A 393 -14.37 12.86 -19.53
C PRO A 393 -15.49 11.89 -19.11
N ALA A 394 -16.62 12.41 -18.62
CA ALA A 394 -17.69 11.61 -18.03
C ALA A 394 -18.64 10.99 -19.08
N THR A 395 -18.87 11.67 -20.20
CA THR A 395 -19.86 11.31 -21.23
C THR A 395 -19.23 10.91 -22.56
N GLY A 396 -17.96 11.24 -22.78
CA GLY A 396 -17.26 11.01 -24.04
C GLY A 396 -17.72 11.92 -25.17
N GLN A 397 -18.65 12.86 -24.90
CA GLN A 397 -19.15 13.79 -25.90
C GLN A 397 -18.09 14.83 -26.25
N ARG A 398 -17.99 15.14 -27.54
CA ARG A 398 -17.08 16.18 -28.02
C ARG A 398 -17.57 17.55 -27.58
N ARG A 399 -16.72 18.26 -26.83
CA ARG A 399 -16.93 19.65 -26.39
C ARG A 399 -16.24 20.66 -27.32
N GLY A 400 -15.13 20.26 -27.92
CA GLY A 400 -14.34 21.14 -28.77
C GLY A 400 -13.30 20.40 -29.61
N VAL A 401 -12.45 21.18 -30.27
CA VAL A 401 -11.35 20.69 -31.09
C VAL A 401 -10.21 21.70 -31.02
N VAL A 402 -8.97 21.20 -31.01
CA VAL A 402 -7.76 21.99 -31.23
C VAL A 402 -7.30 21.71 -32.66
N THR A 403 -7.22 22.75 -33.48
CA THR A 403 -6.82 22.65 -34.89
C THR A 403 -5.43 23.23 -35.13
N LEU A 404 -4.82 22.87 -36.26
CA LEU A 404 -3.57 23.48 -36.72
C LEU A 404 -3.68 24.99 -36.88
N SER A 405 -4.85 25.48 -37.31
CA SER A 405 -5.08 26.92 -37.47
C SER A 405 -5.07 27.66 -36.14
N ASP A 406 -5.56 27.05 -35.06
CA ASP A 406 -5.50 27.62 -33.70
C ASP A 406 -4.05 27.72 -33.22
N LEU A 407 -3.19 26.80 -33.67
CA LEU A 407 -1.76 26.81 -33.39
C LEU A 407 -0.96 27.79 -34.27
N GLY A 408 -1.58 28.35 -35.31
CA GLY A 408 -0.90 29.12 -36.35
C GLY A 408 0.08 28.28 -37.17
N VAL A 409 -0.24 27.01 -37.38
CA VAL A 409 0.58 26.06 -38.16
C VAL A 409 -0.09 25.83 -39.51
N ASP A 410 0.68 25.98 -40.59
CA ASP A 410 0.22 25.61 -41.93
C ASP A 410 0.23 24.08 -42.04
N PRO A 411 -0.87 23.43 -42.48
CA PRO A 411 -0.86 21.99 -42.77
C PRO A 411 0.28 21.56 -43.71
N ALA A 412 0.77 22.44 -44.60
CA ALA A 412 1.90 22.16 -45.48
C ALA A 412 3.25 22.03 -44.75
N ASP A 413 3.37 22.54 -43.52
CA ASP A 413 4.56 22.37 -42.68
C ASP A 413 4.63 20.96 -42.04
N LEU A 414 3.56 20.18 -42.15
CA LEU A 414 3.42 18.88 -41.50
C LEU A 414 3.32 17.77 -42.52
N GLY A 415 3.81 16.60 -42.13
CA GLY A 415 3.86 15.44 -43.00
C GLY A 415 5.07 14.58 -42.72
N ARG A 416 5.13 13.42 -43.36
CA ARG A 416 6.16 12.41 -43.07
C ARG A 416 7.60 12.94 -43.25
N ARG A 417 7.81 13.97 -44.07
CA ARG A 417 9.12 14.58 -44.32
C ARG A 417 9.23 16.03 -43.82
N GLU A 418 8.10 16.67 -43.59
CA GLU A 418 7.97 18.09 -43.32
C GLU A 418 7.95 18.37 -41.83
N GLY A 419 7.22 17.58 -41.04
CA GLY A 419 7.01 17.86 -39.63
C GLY A 419 5.93 17.01 -38.95
N ASN A 420 5.78 17.17 -37.63
CA ASN A 420 4.74 16.49 -36.86
C ASN A 420 4.26 17.39 -35.70
N VAL A 421 3.08 17.11 -35.16
CA VAL A 421 2.56 17.71 -33.94
C VAL A 421 2.35 16.63 -32.88
N SER A 422 2.81 16.88 -31.66
CA SER A 422 2.57 16.02 -30.50
C SER A 422 1.95 16.81 -29.36
N ILE A 423 1.07 16.15 -28.62
CA ILE A 423 0.68 16.62 -27.30
C ILE A 423 1.70 16.01 -26.34
N ASP A 424 2.44 16.82 -25.61
CA ASP A 424 3.51 16.36 -24.73
C ASP A 424 2.97 16.10 -23.33
N GLU A 425 2.26 17.08 -22.76
CA GLU A 425 1.77 17.06 -21.39
C GLU A 425 0.46 17.84 -21.26
N VAL A 426 -0.36 17.48 -20.28
CA VAL A 426 -1.58 18.18 -19.91
C VAL A 426 -1.55 18.42 -18.41
N LYS A 427 -1.84 19.65 -17.98
CA LYS A 427 -1.86 20.03 -16.57
C LYS A 427 -2.93 21.10 -16.36
N GLY A 428 -3.78 20.94 -15.35
CA GLY A 428 -4.92 21.81 -15.13
C GLY A 428 -5.83 21.86 -16.35
N GLY A 429 -6.16 23.07 -16.82
CA GLY A 429 -6.95 23.33 -18.03
C GLY A 429 -6.11 23.62 -19.29
N THR A 430 -4.81 23.32 -19.28
CA THR A 430 -3.89 23.64 -20.38
C THR A 430 -3.13 22.43 -20.91
N ALA A 431 -2.80 22.45 -22.20
CA ALA A 431 -2.02 21.43 -22.88
C ALA A 431 -0.72 22.01 -23.44
N LEU A 432 0.39 21.31 -23.21
CA LEU A 432 1.67 21.59 -23.85
C LEU A 432 1.75 20.79 -25.15
N ILE A 433 1.83 21.50 -26.27
CA ILE A 433 1.85 20.94 -27.62
C ILE A 433 3.18 21.31 -28.28
N THR A 434 3.81 20.32 -28.92
CA THR A 434 5.05 20.51 -29.66
C THR A 434 4.79 20.38 -31.15
N VAL A 435 5.28 21.36 -31.90
CA VAL A 435 5.27 21.39 -33.36
C VAL A 435 6.70 21.20 -33.84
N PHE A 436 6.96 20.06 -34.47
CA PHE A 436 8.22 19.73 -35.12
C PHE A 436 8.17 20.11 -36.59
N ARG A 437 9.18 20.85 -37.06
CA ARG A 437 9.43 21.08 -38.48
C ARG A 437 10.81 20.55 -38.82
N TYR A 438 10.94 19.78 -39.90
CA TYR A 438 12.18 19.10 -40.28
C TYR A 438 12.94 19.82 -41.40
N GLN A 439 12.29 20.71 -42.16
CA GLN A 439 12.87 21.43 -43.29
C GLN A 439 12.66 22.95 -43.15
N PRO A 440 13.61 23.80 -43.59
CA PRO A 440 14.95 23.47 -44.12
C PRO A 440 15.97 23.04 -43.05
N GLY A 441 15.57 23.06 -41.78
CA GLY A 441 16.33 22.52 -40.66
C GLY A 441 15.38 22.14 -39.53
N ARG A 442 15.80 21.23 -38.65
CA ARG A 442 14.97 20.77 -37.55
C ARG A 442 14.71 21.94 -36.59
N ARG A 443 13.45 22.30 -36.42
CA ARG A 443 12.96 23.31 -35.49
C ARG A 443 11.87 22.73 -34.63
N GLU A 444 11.91 23.08 -33.36
CA GLU A 444 10.90 22.67 -32.39
C GLU A 444 10.26 23.91 -31.78
N THR A 445 8.94 24.01 -31.89
CA THR A 445 8.16 25.07 -31.27
C THR A 445 7.21 24.45 -30.27
N LYS A 446 7.33 24.82 -29.00
CA LYS A 446 6.37 24.43 -27.96
C LYS A 446 5.33 25.52 -27.79
N LEU A 447 4.08 25.13 -27.57
CA LEU A 447 2.92 26.00 -27.41
C LEU A 447 2.10 25.52 -26.21
N VAL A 448 1.65 26.46 -25.38
CA VAL A 448 0.66 26.16 -24.34
C VAL A 448 -0.70 26.61 -24.81
N VAL A 449 -1.64 25.68 -24.85
CA VAL A 449 -3.00 25.89 -25.34
C VAL A 449 -3.98 25.74 -24.20
N ASP A 450 -4.88 26.69 -24.04
CA ASP A 450 -6.05 26.58 -23.18
C ASP A 450 -7.04 25.59 -23.81
N ILE A 451 -7.36 24.51 -23.09
CA ILE A 451 -8.11 23.39 -23.62
C ILE A 451 -9.56 23.79 -23.92
N ALA A 452 -10.14 24.67 -23.09
CA ALA A 452 -11.53 25.08 -23.23
C ALA A 452 -11.76 25.98 -24.45
N THR A 453 -10.82 26.86 -24.77
CA THR A 453 -10.94 27.86 -25.84
C THR A 453 -10.14 27.53 -27.09
N GLY A 454 -9.20 26.59 -27.03
CA GLY A 454 -8.26 26.27 -28.11
C GLY A 454 -7.18 27.34 -28.33
N LYS A 455 -7.14 28.41 -27.52
CA LYS A 455 -6.23 29.53 -27.73
C LYS A 455 -4.85 29.27 -27.13
N ILE A 456 -3.83 29.77 -27.82
CA ILE A 456 -2.46 29.80 -27.28
C ILE A 456 -2.40 30.83 -26.14
N VAL A 457 -2.08 30.36 -24.93
CA VAL A 457 -1.95 31.17 -23.72
C VAL A 457 -0.50 31.38 -23.29
N ALA A 458 0.42 30.56 -23.78
CA ALA A 458 1.86 30.82 -23.62
C ALA A 458 2.69 30.25 -24.76
N ARG A 459 3.85 30.85 -25.00
CA ARG A 459 4.84 30.42 -26.00
C ARG A 459 6.22 30.35 -25.33
N PRO A 460 6.67 29.15 -24.93
CA PRO A 460 8.08 28.92 -24.64
C PRO A 460 8.97 29.42 -25.79
N PRO A 461 10.20 29.87 -25.49
CA PRO A 461 11.14 30.27 -26.53
C PRO A 461 11.35 29.15 -27.56
N GLU A 462 11.62 29.52 -28.81
CA GLU A 462 11.89 28.54 -29.86
C GLU A 462 13.14 27.70 -29.54
N ASN A 463 13.15 26.45 -29.98
CA ASN A 463 14.24 25.50 -29.73
C ASN A 463 14.60 25.37 -28.23
N HIS A 464 13.58 25.42 -27.37
CA HIS A 464 13.70 25.09 -25.96
C HIS A 464 12.87 23.85 -25.66
N GLY A 465 13.38 23.03 -24.75
CA GLY A 465 12.57 22.09 -24.02
C GLY A 465 11.67 22.82 -23.02
N ALA A 466 10.50 22.24 -22.75
CA ALA A 466 9.60 22.73 -21.73
C ALA A 466 8.79 21.58 -21.15
N ARG A 467 8.40 21.73 -19.88
CA ARG A 467 7.52 20.81 -19.15
C ARG A 467 6.80 21.56 -18.02
N TYR A 468 5.66 21.06 -17.56
CA TYR A 468 5.01 21.69 -16.42
C TYR A 468 5.81 21.46 -15.13
N LEU A 469 5.94 22.52 -14.32
CA LEU A 469 6.29 22.42 -12.90
C LEU A 469 5.07 22.60 -11.99
N GLY A 470 4.01 23.20 -12.52
CA GLY A 470 2.76 23.46 -11.83
C GLY A 470 1.67 23.76 -12.87
N VAL A 471 0.45 24.06 -12.42
CA VAL A 471 -0.69 24.30 -13.33
C VAL A 471 -0.55 25.57 -14.20
N ASP A 472 0.27 26.53 -13.78
CA ASP A 472 0.43 27.86 -14.36
C ASP A 472 1.90 28.17 -14.71
N THR A 473 2.82 27.21 -14.59
CA THR A 473 4.26 27.45 -14.79
C THR A 473 4.92 26.29 -15.52
N LEU A 474 5.73 26.64 -16.52
CA LEU A 474 6.63 25.72 -17.20
C LEU A 474 8.07 25.91 -16.73
N LEU A 475 8.80 24.82 -16.55
CA LEU A 475 10.26 24.84 -16.64
C LEU A 475 10.62 24.87 -18.12
N THR A 476 11.57 25.70 -18.48
CA THR A 476 12.10 25.83 -19.83
C THR A 476 13.62 25.76 -19.80
N TRP A 477 14.19 25.11 -20.82
CA TRP A 477 15.63 25.00 -20.98
C TRP A 477 15.98 25.06 -22.46
N PRO A 478 17.06 25.76 -22.84
CA PRO A 478 17.50 25.80 -24.23
C PRO A 478 18.04 24.43 -24.64
N TYR A 479 17.84 24.08 -25.91
CA TYR A 479 18.60 23.01 -26.53
C TYR A 479 20.00 23.54 -26.86
N GLY A 480 21.01 23.14 -26.08
CA GLY A 480 22.41 23.52 -26.25
C GLY A 480 23.34 22.31 -26.31
N ASP A 481 24.57 22.52 -26.79
CA ASP A 481 25.66 21.56 -26.57
C ASP A 481 26.00 21.53 -25.07
N ARG A 482 26.33 20.34 -24.54
CA ARG A 482 26.66 20.13 -23.12
C ARG A 482 27.74 21.08 -22.58
N ASP A 483 28.57 21.62 -23.46
CA ASP A 483 29.67 22.50 -23.10
C ASP A 483 29.24 23.95 -22.79
N ASP A 484 28.03 24.36 -23.19
CA ASP A 484 27.48 25.71 -22.97
C ASP A 484 26.05 25.64 -22.42
N LEU A 485 25.92 25.13 -21.19
CA LEU A 485 24.64 25.14 -20.49
C LEU A 485 24.24 26.59 -20.21
N ASP A 486 23.14 27.02 -20.82
CA ASP A 486 22.42 28.23 -20.45
C ASP A 486 21.54 27.95 -19.20
N PRO A 487 21.23 28.98 -18.40
CA PRO A 487 20.47 28.80 -17.17
C PRO A 487 19.01 28.41 -17.46
N LEU A 488 18.51 27.45 -16.69
CA LEU A 488 17.11 27.09 -16.61
C LEU A 488 16.25 28.31 -16.26
N SER A 489 15.06 28.36 -16.83
CA SER A 489 14.12 29.45 -16.61
C SER A 489 12.69 28.92 -16.43
N THR A 490 11.88 29.66 -15.68
CA THR A 490 10.44 29.42 -15.63
C THR A 490 9.71 30.36 -16.58
N LEU A 491 8.62 29.86 -17.17
CA LEU A 491 7.66 30.64 -17.93
C LEU A 491 6.31 30.61 -17.21
N THR A 492 5.80 31.78 -16.83
CA THR A 492 4.44 31.90 -16.28
C THR A 492 3.41 31.87 -17.41
N VAL A 493 2.49 30.89 -17.35
CA VAL A 493 1.41 30.72 -18.31
C VAL A 493 0.45 31.92 -18.25
N GLY A 494 -0.02 32.40 -19.40
CA GLY A 494 -0.93 33.54 -19.52
C GLY A 494 -0.24 34.91 -19.55
N THR A 495 0.87 35.10 -18.82
CA THR A 495 1.64 36.37 -18.87
C THR A 495 2.87 36.31 -19.78
N ASN A 496 3.32 35.10 -20.16
CA ASN A 496 4.59 34.87 -20.87
C ASN A 496 5.81 35.47 -20.16
N ARG A 497 5.71 35.70 -18.84
CA ARG A 497 6.83 36.21 -18.06
C ARG A 497 7.85 35.11 -17.87
N MET A 498 9.06 35.36 -18.36
CA MET A 498 10.23 34.51 -18.12
C MET A 498 10.97 34.95 -16.86
N GLN A 499 11.45 33.99 -16.09
CA GLN A 499 12.29 34.22 -14.92
C GLN A 499 13.41 33.19 -14.89
N SER A 500 14.66 33.66 -14.91
CA SER A 500 15.83 32.79 -14.72
C SER A 500 15.83 32.20 -13.30
N LEU A 501 16.15 30.93 -13.18
CA LEU A 501 16.35 30.25 -11.90
C LEU A 501 17.81 30.28 -11.44
N SER A 502 18.71 30.80 -12.29
CA SER A 502 20.17 30.74 -12.09
C SER A 502 20.59 29.33 -11.68
N SER A 503 20.15 28.33 -12.44
CA SER A 503 20.43 26.90 -12.25
C SER A 503 20.74 26.30 -13.60
N TRP A 504 21.71 25.39 -13.64
CA TRP A 504 22.15 24.73 -14.88
C TRP A 504 21.93 23.23 -14.69
N TRP A 505 21.26 22.59 -15.64
CA TRP A 505 21.10 21.14 -15.62
C TRP A 505 20.69 20.67 -17.02
N ASP A 506 21.40 19.70 -17.59
CA ASP A 506 20.99 19.02 -18.82
C ASP A 506 19.84 18.07 -18.46
N GLY A 507 18.60 18.40 -18.88
CA GLY A 507 17.35 17.80 -18.38
C GLY A 507 17.37 16.26 -18.26
N GLY A 508 16.80 15.64 -17.22
CA GLY A 508 15.91 16.12 -16.18
C GLY A 508 15.79 15.12 -15.03
N GLY A 509 14.82 15.35 -14.14
CA GLY A 509 14.41 14.36 -13.13
C GLY A 509 13.91 13.07 -13.80
N ASP A 510 13.56 12.06 -13.01
CA ASP A 510 13.09 10.78 -13.57
C ASP A 510 11.87 10.92 -14.51
N GLY A 511 11.19 12.09 -14.46
CA GLY A 511 10.06 12.46 -15.30
C GLY A 511 8.82 11.61 -15.02
N LYS A 512 8.85 10.84 -13.93
CA LYS A 512 7.85 9.84 -13.56
C LYS A 512 7.20 10.20 -12.23
N THR A 513 7.98 10.68 -11.27
CA THR A 513 7.49 10.99 -9.91
C THR A 513 8.20 12.19 -9.29
N PHE A 514 9.54 12.14 -9.26
CA PHE A 514 10.35 13.16 -8.61
C PHE A 514 11.02 14.07 -9.64
N ASP A 515 10.93 15.36 -9.38
CA ASP A 515 11.41 16.42 -10.26
C ASP A 515 12.56 17.19 -9.62
N LEU A 516 13.38 17.85 -10.45
CA LEU A 516 14.47 18.70 -9.96
C LEU A 516 13.98 19.96 -9.24
N PHE A 517 12.70 20.30 -9.45
CA PHE A 517 12.04 21.47 -8.91
C PHE A 517 10.67 21.07 -8.39
N ALA A 518 10.32 21.55 -7.20
CA ALA A 518 8.96 21.52 -6.68
C ALA A 518 8.50 22.93 -6.33
N ARG A 519 7.18 23.15 -6.35
CA ARG A 519 6.58 24.42 -5.97
C ARG A 519 6.04 24.34 -4.54
N SER A 520 6.11 25.48 -3.84
CA SER A 520 5.38 25.71 -2.61
C SER A 520 4.85 27.15 -2.62
N GLY A 521 3.54 27.31 -2.80
CA GLY A 521 2.95 28.65 -2.90
C GLY A 521 3.52 29.41 -4.11
N THR A 522 4.31 30.45 -3.85
CA THR A 522 4.99 31.24 -4.90
C THR A 522 6.48 30.91 -5.06
N ASP A 523 7.02 30.05 -4.21
CA ASP A 523 8.44 29.78 -4.13
C ASP A 523 8.77 28.42 -4.78
N TRP A 524 10.00 28.32 -5.25
CA TRP A 524 10.55 27.14 -5.90
C TRP A 524 11.62 26.50 -5.04
N LEU A 525 11.54 25.18 -4.91
CA LEU A 525 12.51 24.38 -4.19
C LEU A 525 13.34 23.59 -5.19
N THR A 526 14.65 23.59 -5.01
CA THR A 526 15.57 22.79 -5.83
C THR A 526 16.84 22.45 -5.09
N PHE A 527 17.43 21.31 -5.42
CA PHE A 527 18.80 20.97 -5.02
C PHE A 527 19.83 21.30 -6.11
N VAL A 528 19.39 21.78 -7.28
CA VAL A 528 20.30 22.18 -8.36
C VAL A 528 21.08 23.43 -7.93
N PRO A 529 22.41 23.40 -7.90
CA PRO A 529 23.23 24.53 -7.49
C PRO A 529 23.01 25.79 -8.34
N ALA A 530 23.39 26.93 -7.75
CA ALA A 530 23.42 28.23 -8.45
C ALA A 530 24.72 28.46 -9.24
N ASP A 531 25.58 27.44 -9.31
CA ASP A 531 26.91 27.52 -9.89
C ASP A 531 27.05 26.42 -10.94
N GLN A 532 27.34 26.83 -12.17
CA GLN A 532 27.52 25.94 -13.30
C GLN A 532 28.72 25.00 -13.08
N ALA A 533 29.79 25.45 -12.39
CA ALA A 533 30.93 24.60 -12.10
C ALA A 533 30.56 23.48 -11.10
N ALA A 534 29.77 23.82 -10.08
CA ALA A 534 29.25 22.85 -9.12
C ALA A 534 28.31 21.84 -9.80
N VAL A 535 27.46 22.27 -10.73
CA VAL A 535 26.61 21.37 -11.54
C VAL A 535 27.45 20.37 -12.32
N ARG A 536 28.47 20.84 -13.06
CA ARG A 536 29.37 19.96 -13.82
C ARG A 536 30.10 18.97 -12.91
N ALA A 537 30.54 19.42 -11.73
CA ALA A 537 31.15 18.54 -10.74
C ALA A 537 30.16 17.48 -10.24
N MET A 538 28.86 17.79 -10.10
CA MET A 538 27.84 16.81 -9.69
C MET A 538 27.50 15.79 -10.78
N GLU A 539 27.71 16.11 -12.07
CA GLU A 539 27.57 15.13 -13.17
C GLU A 539 28.71 14.10 -13.18
N ASP A 540 29.88 14.46 -12.64
CA ASP A 540 31.01 13.56 -12.46
C ASP A 540 30.73 12.57 -11.31
N ARG A 541 30.57 11.29 -11.65
CA ARG A 541 30.17 10.17 -10.75
C ARG A 541 31.05 9.93 -9.50
N GLY A 542 32.12 10.71 -9.32
CA GLY A 542 33.03 10.64 -8.17
C GLY A 542 32.89 11.78 -7.17
N HIS A 543 31.98 12.73 -7.39
CA HIS A 543 31.87 13.92 -6.55
C HIS A 543 31.16 13.64 -5.22
N THR A 544 31.58 14.35 -4.17
CA THR A 544 31.15 14.11 -2.78
C THR A 544 30.43 15.31 -2.16
N ASP A 545 30.21 16.39 -2.91
CA ASP A 545 29.50 17.54 -2.38
C ASP A 545 28.05 17.20 -2.08
N VAL A 546 27.63 17.54 -0.87
CA VAL A 546 26.27 17.35 -0.40
C VAL A 546 25.36 18.39 -1.06
N PRO A 547 24.32 17.97 -1.80
CA PRO A 547 23.35 18.87 -2.40
C PRO A 547 22.59 19.64 -1.31
N ARG A 548 22.63 20.97 -1.38
CA ARG A 548 21.87 21.82 -0.45
C ARG A 548 20.57 22.30 -1.05
N LEU A 549 19.52 22.28 -0.25
CA LEU A 549 18.22 22.78 -0.66
C LEU A 549 18.29 24.30 -0.87
N ARG A 550 17.88 24.76 -2.04
CA ARG A 550 17.68 26.17 -2.37
C ARG A 550 16.20 26.47 -2.49
N ILE A 551 15.82 27.63 -1.96
CA ILE A 551 14.47 28.19 -2.10
C ILE A 551 14.62 29.48 -2.91
N ILE A 552 13.93 29.54 -4.04
CA ILE A 552 13.96 30.64 -5.01
C ILE A 552 12.57 31.30 -4.98
N ASP A 553 12.52 32.58 -4.63
CA ASP A 553 11.25 33.31 -4.60
C ASP A 553 10.79 33.75 -6.00
N SER A 554 9.59 34.33 -6.06
CA SER A 554 9.02 34.88 -7.31
C SER A 554 9.81 36.06 -7.93
N SER A 555 10.79 36.63 -7.22
CA SER A 555 11.71 37.65 -7.76
C SER A 555 12.98 37.04 -8.36
N GLY A 556 13.27 35.78 -8.06
CA GLY A 556 14.48 35.05 -8.45
C GLY A 556 15.57 35.10 -7.39
N ALA A 557 15.32 35.74 -6.24
CA ALA A 557 16.26 35.71 -5.13
C ALA A 557 16.27 34.30 -4.53
N SER A 558 17.46 33.73 -4.37
CA SER A 558 17.62 32.38 -3.83
C SER A 558 18.30 32.41 -2.46
N ARG A 559 17.80 31.58 -1.53
CA ARG A 559 18.45 31.28 -0.25
C ARG A 559 18.70 29.79 -0.11
N THR A 560 19.79 29.42 0.55
CA THR A 560 20.12 28.03 0.83
C THR A 560 19.69 27.67 2.24
N VAL A 561 19.13 26.48 2.42
CA VAL A 561 18.72 25.93 3.72
C VAL A 561 19.69 24.81 4.13
N SER A 562 19.65 24.40 5.40
CA SER A 562 20.47 23.35 6.00
C SER A 562 20.45 22.02 5.22
N ASP A 563 21.42 21.14 5.50
CA ASP A 563 21.60 19.87 4.80
C ASP A 563 20.41 18.90 5.05
N VAL A 564 19.51 18.81 4.07
CA VAL A 564 18.30 17.96 4.11
C VAL A 564 18.64 16.49 3.85
N CYS A 565 19.49 16.25 2.82
CA CYS A 565 19.90 14.94 2.35
C CYS A 565 21.44 14.78 2.49
N PRO A 566 21.97 14.63 3.72
CA PRO A 566 23.42 14.65 3.97
C PRO A 566 24.18 13.50 3.29
N ASP A 567 23.53 12.36 3.07
CA ASP A 567 24.19 11.14 2.58
C ASP A 567 24.04 10.92 1.06
N MET A 568 23.34 11.82 0.36
CA MET A 568 22.93 11.58 -1.02
C MET A 568 24.07 11.83 -2.02
N ARG A 569 24.30 10.87 -2.92
CA ARG A 569 25.18 11.02 -4.09
C ARG A 569 24.38 11.46 -5.33
N GLY A 570 24.45 12.74 -5.67
CA GLY A 570 23.77 13.33 -6.85
C GLY A 570 22.80 14.45 -6.47
N VAL A 571 21.84 14.75 -7.35
CA VAL A 571 20.77 15.74 -7.07
C VAL A 571 19.49 15.05 -6.60
N PRO A 572 19.00 15.32 -5.37
CA PRO A 572 17.74 14.75 -4.87
C PRO A 572 16.56 15.26 -5.69
N GLY A 573 15.64 14.34 -5.98
CA GLY A 573 14.36 14.68 -6.58
C GLY A 573 13.39 15.24 -5.54
N LEU A 574 12.44 16.05 -5.99
CA LEU A 574 11.43 16.72 -5.17
C LEU A 574 10.04 16.45 -5.75
N VAL A 575 9.04 16.31 -4.88
CA VAL A 575 7.65 16.17 -5.28
C VAL A 575 6.74 16.91 -4.30
N GLU A 576 5.74 17.60 -4.82
CA GLU A 576 4.70 18.22 -4.00
C GLU A 576 3.65 17.18 -3.62
N VAL A 577 3.32 17.12 -2.33
CA VAL A 577 2.22 16.31 -1.79
C VAL A 577 1.34 17.20 -0.92
N PRO A 578 0.07 16.84 -0.66
CA PRO A 578 -0.72 17.51 0.36
C PRO A 578 0.04 17.59 1.69
N GLY A 579 0.25 18.80 2.18
CA GLY A 579 0.83 19.04 3.50
C GLY A 579 2.36 19.16 3.57
N ALA A 580 3.11 18.85 2.50
CA ALA A 580 4.58 18.95 2.47
C ALA A 580 5.16 18.96 1.05
N VAL A 581 6.45 19.27 0.93
CA VAL A 581 7.26 18.89 -0.24
C VAL A 581 8.18 17.76 0.18
N VAL A 582 8.18 16.64 -0.55
CA VAL A 582 8.99 15.46 -0.22
C VAL A 582 10.26 15.44 -1.06
N ALA A 583 11.41 15.32 -0.40
CA ALA A 583 12.71 15.10 -1.04
C ALA A 583 13.07 13.61 -1.03
N GLN A 584 13.53 13.10 -2.17
CA GLN A 584 14.07 11.76 -2.33
C GLN A 584 15.55 11.74 -1.96
N CYS A 585 15.85 11.42 -0.69
CA CYS A 585 17.22 11.21 -0.24
C CYS A 585 17.60 9.71 -0.35
N GLU A 586 18.87 9.39 -0.08
CA GLU A 586 19.34 8.00 -0.11
C GLU A 586 18.72 7.20 1.06
N GLY A 587 17.91 6.19 0.74
CA GLY A 587 17.26 5.29 1.71
C GLY A 587 16.11 5.91 2.52
N GLN A 588 15.67 7.11 2.19
CA GLN A 588 14.63 7.80 2.94
C GLN A 588 13.92 8.89 2.12
N TRP A 589 12.69 9.17 2.48
CA TRP A 589 11.93 10.33 2.00
C TRP A 589 11.79 11.35 3.10
N VAL A 590 12.09 12.61 2.80
CA VAL A 590 12.14 13.68 3.78
C VAL A 590 11.06 14.70 3.49
N GLY A 591 10.08 14.82 4.38
CA GLY A 591 9.03 15.82 4.30
C GLY A 591 9.53 17.18 4.76
N LEU A 592 9.39 18.18 3.92
CA LEU A 592 9.76 19.57 4.18
C LEU A 592 8.53 20.40 4.49
N ARG A 593 8.70 21.38 5.38
CA ARG A 593 7.73 22.42 5.76
C ARG A 593 8.37 23.78 5.96
#